data_AF-A0A9X0A6W2-F1
#
_entry.id   AF-A0A9X0A6W2-F1
#
_cell.length_a   1.000
_cell.length_b   1.000
_cell.length_c   1.000
_cell.angle_alpha   90.00
_cell.angle_beta   90.00
_cell.angle_gamma   90.00
#
_symmetry.space_group_name_H-M   'P 1'
#
loop_
_entity.id
_entity.type
_entity.pdbx_description
1 polymer ?
#
loop_
_entity_poly.entity_id
_entity_poly.type
_entity_poly.pdbx_seq_one_letter_code
_entity_poly.pdbx_strand_id
1 'polypeptide(L)'
;MPVKKIFSNQLALRKRIDDLNGMLKTMEQQKSELQAVLQIIEDWSEDLRTVDRTNLGVPYIRAVKQLLAKQRVALSSRKSDFNRRIANLKQAEVPFTEDLSQLIQLLRKDVTSVVRDQRKYSARSVENIRQLQGRVIGTCSAILAVYYEE
;
A
#
# COMPACT_ATOMS: atom_id res chain seq x y z
N MET A 1 7.92 -31.92 42.47
CA MET A 1 7.82 -30.51 42.03
C MET A 1 6.82 -29.78 42.93
N PRO A 2 7.16 -28.64 43.56
CA PRO A 2 6.27 -27.97 44.52
C PRO A 2 5.04 -27.35 43.85
N VAL A 3 3.86 -27.46 44.49
CA VAL A 3 2.58 -26.89 44.00
C VAL A 3 2.69 -25.39 43.69
N LYS A 4 3.43 -24.63 44.52
CA LYS A 4 3.69 -23.20 44.28
C LYS A 4 4.38 -22.94 42.93
N LYS A 5 5.36 -23.78 42.53
CA LYS A 5 6.03 -23.65 41.22
C LYS A 5 5.07 -23.94 40.07
N ILE A 6 4.15 -24.90 40.23
CA ILE A 6 3.13 -25.22 39.21
C ILE A 6 2.20 -24.02 39.01
N PHE A 7 1.72 -23.41 40.11
CA PHE A 7 0.84 -22.24 40.04
C PHE A 7 1.53 -21.01 39.42
N SER A 8 2.78 -20.73 39.79
CA SER A 8 3.56 -19.65 39.18
C SER A 8 3.78 -19.88 37.67
N ASN A 9 4.10 -21.11 37.27
CA ASN A 9 4.24 -21.46 35.85
C ASN A 9 2.91 -21.29 35.09
N GLN A 10 1.79 -21.67 35.71
CA GLN A 10 0.46 -21.49 35.12
C GLN A 10 0.13 -20.01 34.90
N LEU A 11 0.45 -19.13 35.85
CA LEU A 11 0.27 -17.68 35.69
C LEU A 11 1.17 -17.10 34.58
N ALA A 12 2.43 -17.53 34.52
CA ALA A 12 3.36 -17.09 33.48
C ALA A 12 2.89 -17.52 32.07
N LEU A 13 2.37 -18.74 31.94
CA LEU A 13 1.79 -19.23 30.69
C LEU A 13 0.55 -18.43 30.29
N ARG A 14 -0.36 -18.13 31.22
CA ARG A 14 -1.53 -17.29 30.94
C ARG A 14 -1.14 -15.90 30.42
N LYS A 15 -0.20 -15.23 31.10
CA LYS A 15 0.30 -13.94 30.63
C LYS A 15 0.87 -14.03 29.22
N ARG A 16 1.64 -15.09 28.93
CA ARG A 16 2.21 -15.29 27.60
C ARG A 16 1.15 -15.54 26.53
N ILE A 17 0.06 -16.23 26.86
CA ILE A 17 -1.10 -16.40 25.97
C ILE A 17 -1.74 -15.03 25.69
N ASP A 18 -1.95 -14.21 26.72
CA ASP A 18 -2.54 -12.88 26.57
C ASP A 18 -1.66 -11.96 25.71
N ASP A 19 -0.34 -11.98 25.93
CA ASP A 19 0.64 -11.23 25.13
C ASP A 19 0.60 -11.67 23.65
N LEU A 20 0.58 -12.99 23.40
CA LEU A 20 0.48 -13.55 22.03
C LEU A 20 -0.84 -13.18 21.35
N ASN A 21 -1.96 -13.22 22.07
CA ASN A 21 -3.26 -12.77 21.54
C ASN A 21 -3.25 -11.28 21.17
N GLY A 22 -2.58 -10.45 21.98
CA GLY A 22 -2.37 -9.04 21.67
C GLY A 22 -1.56 -8.85 20.39
N MET A 23 -0.46 -9.60 20.24
CA MET A 23 0.37 -9.58 19.04
C MET A 23 -0.41 -10.03 17.79
N LEU A 24 -1.16 -11.13 17.89
CA LEU A 24 -1.98 -11.67 16.81
C LEU A 24 -2.97 -10.61 16.30
N LYS A 25 -3.70 -9.96 17.21
CA LYS A 25 -4.66 -8.90 16.85
C LYS A 25 -3.99 -7.72 16.12
N THR A 26 -2.80 -7.32 16.57
CA THR A 26 -2.03 -6.28 15.87
C THR A 26 -1.61 -6.73 14.47
N MET A 27 -1.15 -7.99 14.32
CA MET A 27 -0.77 -8.53 13.01
C MET A 27 -1.97 -8.64 12.06
N GLU A 28 -3.15 -9.04 12.53
CA GLU A 28 -4.39 -9.05 11.74
C GLU A 28 -4.75 -7.65 11.25
N GLN A 29 -4.64 -6.64 12.10
CA GLN A 29 -4.88 -5.25 11.71
C GLN A 29 -3.88 -4.80 10.64
N GLN A 30 -2.58 -5.08 10.82
CA GLN A 30 -1.56 -4.74 9.83
C GLN A 30 -1.84 -5.43 8.48
N LYS A 31 -2.19 -6.72 8.50
CA LYS A 31 -2.57 -7.48 7.30
C LYS A 31 -3.75 -6.82 6.59
N SER A 32 -4.80 -6.47 7.32
CA SER A 32 -5.98 -5.80 6.77
C SER A 32 -5.65 -4.45 6.12
N GLU A 33 -4.79 -3.66 6.76
CA GLU A 33 -4.35 -2.36 6.21
C GLU A 33 -3.53 -2.55 4.92
N LEU A 34 -2.65 -3.54 4.89
CA LEU A 34 -1.82 -3.84 3.73
C LEU A 34 -2.65 -4.36 2.55
N GLN A 35 -3.62 -5.24 2.81
CA GLN A 35 -4.58 -5.73 1.80
C GLN A 35 -5.42 -4.58 1.23
N ALA A 36 -5.87 -3.65 2.07
CA ALA A 36 -6.61 -2.48 1.60
C ALA A 36 -5.74 -1.55 0.73
N VAL A 37 -4.46 -1.36 1.09
CA VAL A 37 -3.50 -0.61 0.25
C VAL A 37 -3.28 -1.31 -1.09
N LEU A 38 -3.09 -2.63 -1.08
CA LEU A 38 -2.93 -3.44 -2.28
C LEU A 38 -4.13 -3.27 -3.21
N GLN A 39 -5.34 -3.47 -2.69
CA GLN A 39 -6.58 -3.34 -3.47
C GLN A 39 -6.70 -1.96 -4.12
N ILE A 40 -6.42 -0.87 -3.38
CA ILE A 40 -6.49 0.49 -3.93
C ILE A 40 -5.54 0.66 -5.12
N ILE A 41 -4.33 0.12 -5.05
CA ILE A 41 -3.36 0.24 -6.15
C ILE A 41 -3.72 -0.67 -7.32
N GLU A 42 -4.28 -1.85 -7.05
CA GLU A 42 -4.80 -2.74 -8.10
C GLU A 42 -5.94 -2.09 -8.87
N ASP A 43 -6.89 -1.45 -8.18
CA ASP A 43 -7.98 -0.69 -8.80
C ASP A 43 -7.42 0.43 -9.69
N TRP A 44 -6.41 1.17 -9.21
CA TRP A 44 -5.75 2.22 -9.98
C TRP A 44 -4.95 1.68 -11.18
N SER A 45 -4.42 0.47 -11.07
CA SER A 45 -3.72 -0.21 -12.16
C SER A 45 -4.70 -0.66 -13.22
N GLU A 46 -5.85 -1.21 -12.82
CA GLU A 46 -6.90 -1.64 -13.72
C GLU A 46 -7.54 -0.45 -14.45
N ASP A 47 -7.81 0.65 -13.74
CA ASP A 47 -8.23 1.92 -14.33
C ASP A 47 -7.29 2.34 -15.48
N LEU A 48 -5.97 2.24 -15.30
CA LEU A 48 -5.00 2.58 -16.34
C LEU A 48 -4.80 1.50 -17.43
N ARG A 49 -5.25 0.26 -17.20
CA ARG A 49 -5.27 -0.81 -18.21
C ARG A 49 -6.41 -0.64 -19.20
N THR A 50 -7.57 -0.13 -18.76
CA THR A 50 -8.70 0.18 -19.66
C THR A 50 -8.36 1.23 -20.71
N VAL A 51 -7.25 1.94 -20.51
CA VAL A 51 -6.81 3.05 -21.34
C VAL A 51 -5.67 2.60 -22.26
N ASP A 52 -5.98 2.50 -23.56
CA ASP A 52 -5.11 2.00 -24.64
C ASP A 52 -3.68 2.57 -24.69
N ARG A 53 -2.67 1.70 -24.58
CA ARG A 53 -1.26 2.08 -24.41
C ARG A 53 -0.68 2.93 -25.54
N THR A 54 -1.19 2.80 -26.76
CA THR A 54 -0.62 3.40 -27.97
C THR A 54 -1.34 4.66 -28.46
N ASN A 55 -2.49 5.00 -27.87
CA ASN A 55 -3.28 6.12 -28.36
C ASN A 55 -2.74 7.46 -27.79
N LEU A 56 -2.59 8.47 -28.64
CA LEU A 56 -2.13 9.82 -28.26
C LEU A 56 -3.16 10.91 -28.57
N GLY A 57 -4.38 10.52 -28.95
CA GLY A 57 -5.45 11.48 -29.23
C GLY A 57 -5.83 12.32 -28.00
N VAL A 58 -6.24 13.58 -28.22
CA VAL A 58 -6.66 14.49 -27.13
C VAL A 58 -7.73 13.90 -26.18
N PRO A 59 -8.77 13.18 -26.66
CA PRO A 59 -9.74 12.52 -25.78
C PRO A 59 -9.09 11.50 -24.83
N TYR A 60 -8.11 10.74 -25.33
CA TYR A 60 -7.37 9.75 -24.55
C TYR A 60 -6.51 10.42 -23.46
N ILE A 61 -5.77 11.47 -23.83
CA ILE A 61 -4.95 12.25 -22.88
C ILE A 61 -5.84 12.79 -21.75
N ARG A 62 -7.04 13.28 -22.07
CA ARG A 62 -8.00 13.78 -21.08
C ARG A 62 -8.46 12.67 -20.15
N ALA A 63 -8.80 11.49 -20.66
CA ALA A 63 -9.22 10.35 -19.84
C ALA A 63 -8.11 9.91 -18.86
N VAL A 64 -6.88 9.73 -19.34
CA VAL A 64 -5.73 9.40 -18.46
C VAL A 64 -5.56 10.45 -17.38
N LYS A 65 -5.58 11.75 -17.74
CA LYS A 65 -5.41 12.82 -16.74
C LYS A 65 -6.53 12.85 -15.71
N GLN A 66 -7.76 12.53 -16.08
CA GLN A 66 -8.87 12.45 -15.14
C GLN A 66 -8.67 11.31 -14.14
N LEU A 67 -8.25 10.12 -14.60
CA LEU A 67 -7.92 9.00 -13.71
C LEU A 67 -6.77 9.35 -12.78
N LEU A 68 -5.66 9.83 -13.33
CA LEU A 68 -4.49 10.24 -12.55
C LEU A 68 -4.80 11.39 -11.57
N ALA A 69 -5.74 12.28 -11.90
CA ALA A 69 -6.16 13.33 -10.98
C ALA A 69 -6.85 12.77 -9.73
N LYS A 70 -7.68 11.71 -9.87
CA LYS A 70 -8.28 11.01 -8.71
C LYS A 70 -7.20 10.36 -7.85
N GLN A 71 -6.28 9.62 -8.48
CA GLN A 71 -5.14 9.00 -7.79
C GLN A 71 -4.28 10.05 -7.06
N ARG A 72 -4.03 11.20 -7.70
CA ARG A 72 -3.28 12.31 -7.10
C ARG A 72 -3.90 12.82 -5.81
N VAL A 73 -5.23 12.92 -5.75
CA VAL A 73 -5.94 13.39 -4.54
C VAL A 73 -5.70 12.41 -3.40
N ALA A 74 -5.83 11.10 -3.67
CA ALA A 74 -5.54 10.07 -2.69
C ALA A 74 -4.06 10.06 -2.27
N LEU A 75 -3.11 10.21 -3.20
CA LEU A 75 -1.67 10.24 -2.92
C LEU A 75 -1.22 11.52 -2.19
N SER A 76 -1.91 12.64 -2.39
CA SER A 76 -1.46 13.96 -1.89
C SER A 76 -2.15 14.43 -0.62
N SER A 77 -3.39 13.99 -0.38
CA SER A 77 -4.14 14.41 0.80
C SER A 77 -3.68 13.64 2.04
N ARG A 78 -3.23 14.35 3.08
CA ARG A 78 -2.91 13.71 4.38
C ARG A 78 -4.11 13.02 5.03
N LYS A 79 -5.33 13.45 4.68
CA LYS A 79 -6.60 12.88 5.17
C LYS A 79 -7.16 11.80 4.26
N SER A 80 -6.47 11.43 3.17
CA SER A 80 -6.94 10.33 2.34
C SER A 80 -6.88 9.02 3.12
N ASP A 81 -7.83 8.14 2.85
CA ASP A 81 -7.81 6.80 3.42
C ASP A 81 -6.48 6.11 3.11
N PHE A 82 -6.04 6.15 1.85
CA PHE A 82 -4.75 5.61 1.41
C PHE A 82 -3.56 6.05 2.28
N ASN A 83 -3.35 7.36 2.46
CA ASN A 83 -2.21 7.86 3.24
C ASN A 83 -2.34 7.52 4.73
N ARG A 84 -3.56 7.44 5.27
CA ARG A 84 -3.79 6.99 6.64
C ARG A 84 -3.34 5.55 6.82
N ARG A 85 -3.68 4.65 5.89
CA ARG A 85 -3.27 3.24 5.94
C ARG A 85 -1.76 3.07 5.86
N ILE A 86 -1.10 3.81 4.96
CA ILE A 86 0.37 3.82 4.88
C ILE A 86 1.01 4.31 6.19
N ALA A 87 0.44 5.34 6.83
CA ALA A 87 0.91 5.81 8.13
C ALA A 87 0.73 4.74 9.22
N ASN A 88 -0.41 4.04 9.24
CA ASN A 88 -0.67 2.95 10.17
C ASN A 88 0.35 1.82 10.00
N LEU A 89 0.61 1.39 8.75
CA LEU A 89 1.60 0.36 8.44
C LEU A 89 3.02 0.76 8.89
N LYS A 90 3.39 2.03 8.70
CA LYS A 90 4.68 2.56 9.15
C LYS A 90 4.80 2.59 10.68
N GLN A 91 3.74 3.01 11.38
CA GLN A 91 3.72 3.03 12.84
C GLN A 91 3.75 1.63 13.44
N ALA A 92 3.18 0.67 12.75
CA ALA A 92 3.13 -0.71 13.16
C ALA A 92 4.42 -1.49 12.81
N GLU A 93 5.46 -0.81 12.32
CA GLU A 93 6.78 -1.37 11.99
C GLU A 93 6.72 -2.59 11.06
N VAL A 94 5.76 -2.59 10.12
CA VAL A 94 5.66 -3.67 9.13
C VAL A 94 6.96 -3.70 8.29
N PRO A 95 7.51 -4.88 8.00
CA PRO A 95 8.71 -5.00 7.17
C PRO A 95 8.57 -4.31 5.82
N PHE A 96 9.68 -3.80 5.28
CA PHE A 96 9.75 -3.15 3.95
C PHE A 96 8.89 -1.88 3.78
N THR A 97 8.36 -1.31 4.87
CA THR A 97 7.58 -0.07 4.84
C THR A 97 8.37 1.14 4.33
N GLU A 98 9.69 1.17 4.49
CA GLU A 98 10.54 2.21 3.93
C GLU A 98 10.57 2.16 2.39
N ASP A 99 10.80 0.98 1.82
CA ASP A 99 10.80 0.77 0.37
C ASP A 99 9.43 1.10 -0.23
N LEU A 100 8.36 0.61 0.41
CA LEU A 100 6.99 0.92 0.01
C LEU A 100 6.74 2.44 0.07
N SER A 101 7.20 3.12 1.11
CA SER A 101 7.08 4.57 1.25
C SER A 101 7.82 5.30 0.13
N GLN A 102 9.04 4.86 -0.23
CA GLN A 102 9.80 5.44 -1.33
C GLN A 102 9.08 5.28 -2.67
N LEU A 103 8.56 4.08 -2.96
CA LEU A 103 7.78 3.81 -4.16
C LEU A 103 6.54 4.72 -4.26
N ILE A 104 5.83 4.89 -3.14
CA ILE A 104 4.64 5.76 -3.08
C ILE A 104 5.01 7.23 -3.29
N GLN A 105 6.14 7.70 -2.76
CA GLN A 105 6.62 9.06 -3.02
C GLN A 105 6.98 9.28 -4.49
N LEU A 106 7.64 8.30 -5.13
CA LEU A 106 7.92 8.34 -6.56
C LEU A 106 6.62 8.36 -7.38
N LEU A 107 5.68 7.47 -7.06
CA LEU A 107 4.36 7.42 -7.70
C LEU A 107 3.63 8.76 -7.56
N ARG A 108 3.61 9.34 -6.35
CA ARG A 108 3.02 10.66 -6.09
C ARG A 108 3.65 11.75 -6.95
N LYS A 109 4.97 11.76 -7.08
CA LYS A 109 5.71 12.74 -7.87
C LYS A 109 5.33 12.65 -9.34
N ASP A 110 5.36 11.44 -9.91
CA ASP A 110 5.10 11.21 -11.33
C ASP A 110 3.63 11.50 -11.68
N VAL A 111 2.69 10.99 -10.88
CA VAL A 111 1.26 11.30 -11.02
C VAL A 111 1.02 12.81 -10.94
N THR A 112 1.64 13.50 -9.98
CA THR A 112 1.49 14.96 -9.85
C THR A 112 2.03 15.70 -11.05
N SER A 113 3.19 15.28 -11.58
CA SER A 113 3.80 15.89 -12.76
C SER A 113 2.91 15.76 -13.98
N VAL A 114 2.34 14.57 -14.23
CA VAL A 114 1.51 14.32 -15.41
C VAL A 114 0.17 15.06 -15.34
N VAL A 115 -0.41 15.17 -14.13
CA VAL A 115 -1.69 15.85 -13.93
C VAL A 115 -1.55 17.37 -14.05
N ARG A 116 -0.51 17.96 -13.46
CA ARG A 116 -0.36 19.42 -13.39
C ARG A 116 0.30 20.05 -14.62
N ASP A 117 1.25 19.36 -15.24
CA ASP A 117 2.02 19.91 -16.35
C ASP A 117 1.58 19.28 -17.67
N GLN A 118 0.98 20.10 -18.54
CA GLN A 118 0.53 19.63 -19.85
C GLN A 118 1.68 19.14 -20.74
N ARG A 119 2.88 19.69 -20.59
CA ARG A 119 4.06 19.36 -21.40
C ARG A 119 4.77 18.10 -20.92
N LYS A 120 4.48 17.63 -19.70
CA LYS A 120 5.06 16.41 -19.11
C LYS A 120 4.27 15.15 -19.41
N TYR A 121 3.09 15.30 -20.01
CA TYR A 121 2.32 14.16 -20.48
C TYR A 121 3.06 13.50 -21.66
N SER A 122 3.35 12.22 -21.53
CA SER A 122 3.82 11.37 -22.63
C SER A 122 3.38 9.93 -22.36
N ALA A 123 3.27 9.09 -23.40
CA ALA A 123 3.00 7.67 -23.22
C ALA A 123 4.03 7.01 -22.28
N ARG A 124 5.30 7.44 -22.36
CA ARG A 124 6.37 7.00 -21.45
C ARG A 124 6.12 7.39 -19.99
N SER A 125 5.63 8.61 -19.74
CA SER A 125 5.31 9.06 -18.38
C SER A 125 4.18 8.22 -17.77
N VAL A 126 3.16 7.86 -18.57
CA VAL A 126 2.07 6.99 -18.13
C VAL A 126 2.57 5.57 -17.89
N GLU A 127 3.47 5.07 -18.73
CA GLU A 127 4.06 3.75 -18.55
C GLU A 127 4.93 3.66 -17.29
N ASN A 128 5.70 4.70 -16.98
CA ASN A 128 6.43 4.78 -15.72
C ASN A 128 5.49 4.69 -14.50
N ILE A 129 4.32 5.35 -14.57
CA ILE A 129 3.30 5.25 -13.50
C ILE A 129 2.78 3.82 -13.39
N ARG A 130 2.48 3.14 -14.50
CA ARG A 130 2.06 1.72 -14.49
C ARG A 130 3.13 0.82 -13.87
N GLN A 131 4.40 1.03 -14.22
CA GLN A 131 5.51 0.27 -13.65
C GLN A 131 5.66 0.53 -12.15
N LEU A 132 5.52 1.78 -11.69
CA LEU A 132 5.54 2.10 -10.27
C LEU A 132 4.39 1.45 -9.52
N GLN A 133 3.17 1.48 -10.06
CA GLN A 133 2.03 0.76 -9.49
C GLN A 133 2.30 -0.75 -9.41
N GLY A 134 2.83 -1.37 -10.48
CA GLY A 134 3.19 -2.78 -10.50
C GLY A 134 4.24 -3.15 -9.45
N ARG A 135 5.25 -2.28 -9.24
CA ARG A 135 6.24 -2.45 -8.16
C ARG A 135 5.59 -2.39 -6.79
N VAL A 136 4.69 -1.43 -6.55
CA VAL A 136 3.95 -1.33 -5.28
C VAL A 136 3.11 -2.57 -5.02
N ILE A 137 2.37 -3.04 -6.03
CA ILE A 137 1.57 -4.28 -5.97
C ILE A 137 2.46 -5.47 -5.62
N GLY A 138 3.58 -5.64 -6.33
CA GLY A 138 4.53 -6.74 -6.10
C GLY A 138 5.13 -6.70 -4.69
N THR A 139 5.50 -5.51 -4.20
CA THR A 139 6.01 -5.34 -2.82
C THR A 139 4.94 -5.69 -1.79
N CYS A 140 3.72 -5.17 -1.91
CA CYS A 140 2.64 -5.47 -0.96
C CYS A 140 2.30 -6.98 -0.97
N SER A 141 2.23 -7.59 -2.15
CA SER A 141 1.94 -9.03 -2.30
C SER A 141 3.05 -9.89 -1.68
N ALA A 142 4.32 -9.51 -1.89
CA ALA A 142 5.45 -10.21 -1.30
C ALA A 142 5.45 -10.12 0.23
N ILE A 143 5.11 -8.95 0.80
CA ILE A 143 4.96 -8.79 2.25
C ILE A 143 3.83 -9.68 2.77
N LEU A 144 2.68 -9.72 2.09
CA LEU A 144 1.57 -10.59 2.49
C LEU A 144 1.97 -12.07 2.49
N ALA A 145 2.59 -12.54 1.41
CA ALA A 145 2.99 -13.94 1.28
C ALA A 145 4.07 -14.35 2.30
N VAL A 146 5.11 -13.51 2.49
CA VAL A 146 6.27 -13.86 3.31
C VAL A 146 6.03 -13.62 4.80
N TYR A 147 5.33 -12.54 5.16
CA TYR A 147 5.21 -12.10 6.55
C TYR A 147 3.88 -12.48 7.21
N TYR A 148 2.82 -12.68 6.43
CA TYR A 148 1.49 -13.02 6.93
C TYR A 148 0.98 -14.41 6.49
N GLU A 149 1.88 -15.23 5.91
CA GLU A 149 1.62 -16.61 5.44
C GLU A 149 0.27 -16.74 4.70
N GLU A 150 0.25 -16.28 3.44
CA GLU A 150 -0.70 -16.82 2.45
C GLU A 150 -0.05 -17.94 1.64
#